data_AF-A0A8J8CD52-F1
#
_entry.id   AF-A0A8J8CD52-F1
#
_cell.length_a   1.000
_cell.length_b   1.000
_cell.length_c   1.000
_cell.angle_alpha   90.00
_cell.angle_beta   90.00
_cell.angle_gamma   90.00
#
_symmetry.space_group_name_H-M   'P 1'
#
loop_
_entity.id
_entity.type
_entity.pdbx_description
1 polymer ?
#
loop_
_entity_poly.entity_id
_entity_poly.type
_entity_poly.pdbx_seq_one_letter_code
_entity_poly.pdbx_strand_id
1 'polypeptide(L)'
;KKQGVTTSDVLSLWDQMPRIKFVSGKHGIRTSGQIMEIARDLGRHGGDFAETIVWEDGTHVDGSTLYYYQAVHQESDVIPENIDCIRSMMEIEKDASKSIRKTDRSLGLV
;
A
#
# COMPACT_ATOMS: atom_id res chain seq x y z
N LYS A 1 6.41 -22.21 -14.34
CA LYS A 1 6.57 -22.99 -13.09
C LYS A 1 6.47 -22.03 -11.92
N LYS A 2 5.72 -22.33 -10.86
CA LYS A 2 5.78 -21.55 -9.62
C LYS A 2 7.17 -21.74 -9.01
N GLN A 3 7.91 -20.66 -8.79
CA GLN A 3 9.17 -20.68 -8.06
C GLN A 3 8.88 -20.75 -6.55
N GLY A 4 9.76 -21.41 -5.80
CA GLY A 4 9.74 -21.30 -4.34
C GLY A 4 10.14 -19.87 -3.96
N VAL A 5 9.33 -19.24 -3.12
CA VAL A 5 9.56 -17.88 -2.60
C VAL A 5 9.52 -17.95 -1.08
N THR A 6 10.33 -17.13 -0.42
CA THR A 6 10.34 -17.02 1.04
C THR A 6 9.48 -15.84 1.49
N THR A 7 9.11 -15.79 2.77
CA THR A 7 8.47 -14.61 3.37
C THR A 7 9.30 -13.34 3.14
N SER A 8 10.63 -13.45 3.24
CA SER A 8 11.54 -12.31 3.03
C SER A 8 11.49 -11.79 1.59
N ASP A 9 11.38 -12.69 0.59
CA ASP A 9 11.28 -12.29 -0.81
C ASP A 9 9.99 -11.51 -1.07
N VAL A 10 8.87 -11.96 -0.48
CA VAL A 10 7.58 -11.29 -0.61
C VAL A 10 7.61 -9.90 0.04
N LEU A 11 8.10 -9.80 1.28
CA LEU A 11 8.21 -8.52 1.98
C LEU A 11 9.15 -7.54 1.24
N SER A 12 10.27 -8.03 0.73
CA SER A 12 11.22 -7.21 -0.04
C SER A 12 10.66 -6.72 -1.37
N LEU A 13 9.82 -7.53 -2.02
CA LEU A 13 9.12 -7.14 -3.23
C LEU A 13 8.07 -6.06 -2.94
N TRP A 14 7.25 -6.27 -1.91
CA TRP A 14 6.20 -5.33 -1.51
C TRP A 14 6.75 -4.00 -0.99
N ASP A 15 7.90 -3.98 -0.33
CA ASP A 15 8.59 -2.74 0.08
C ASP A 15 8.97 -1.84 -1.11
N GLN A 16 9.18 -2.44 -2.28
CA GLN A 16 9.51 -1.73 -3.52
C GLN A 16 8.27 -1.31 -4.32
N MET A 17 7.09 -1.80 -3.96
CA MET A 17 5.85 -1.47 -4.68
C MET A 17 5.27 -0.15 -4.17
N PRO A 18 4.79 0.72 -5.08
CA PRO A 18 4.08 1.92 -4.68
C PRO A 18 2.80 1.55 -3.94
N ARG A 19 2.39 2.40 -2.99
CA ARG A 19 1.10 2.30 -2.27
C ARG A 19 0.90 1.01 -1.47
N ILE A 20 1.98 0.34 -1.09
CA ILE A 20 1.99 -0.69 -0.05
C ILE A 20 2.84 -0.19 1.11
N LYS A 21 2.33 -0.30 2.35
CA LYS A 21 3.09 0.04 3.56
C LYS A 21 2.95 -1.04 4.60
N PHE A 22 3.98 -1.18 5.43
CA PHE A 22 4.02 -2.15 6.51
C PHE A 22 3.69 -1.53 7.86
N VAL A 23 3.00 -2.33 8.66
CA VAL A 23 2.86 -2.12 10.11
C VAL A 23 3.22 -3.40 10.83
N SER A 24 3.48 -3.30 12.13
CA SER A 24 3.79 -4.44 12.98
C SER A 24 2.94 -4.39 14.25
N GLY A 25 2.31 -5.51 14.59
CA GLY A 25 1.64 -5.70 15.88
C GLY A 25 2.58 -5.57 17.07
N LYS A 26 3.88 -5.82 16.86
CA LYS A 26 4.96 -5.60 17.84
C LYS A 26 5.13 -4.13 18.22
N HIS A 27 4.80 -3.20 17.33
CA HIS A 27 4.81 -1.76 17.59
C HIS A 27 3.49 -1.24 18.19
N GLY A 28 2.59 -2.14 18.57
CA GLY A 28 1.30 -1.81 19.16
C GLY A 28 0.19 -1.59 18.14
N ILE A 29 0.46 -1.63 16.84
CA ILE A 29 -0.54 -1.48 15.77
C ILE A 29 -1.17 -2.84 15.49
N ARG A 30 -2.26 -3.17 16.18
CA ARG A 30 -2.96 -4.47 16.11
C ARG A 30 -4.31 -4.39 15.41
N THR A 31 -4.89 -3.20 15.28
CA THR A 31 -6.22 -3.00 14.69
C THR A 31 -6.20 -1.89 13.65
N SER A 32 -7.19 -1.91 12.75
CA SER A 32 -7.39 -0.83 11.78
C SER A 32 -7.67 0.52 12.43
N GLY A 33 -8.29 0.54 13.63
CA GLY A 33 -8.52 1.78 14.36
C GLY A 33 -7.22 2.53 14.67
N GLN A 34 -6.15 1.81 15.01
CA GLN A 34 -4.85 2.42 15.30
C GLN A 34 -4.17 2.96 14.02
N ILE A 35 -4.40 2.32 12.88
CA ILE A 35 -3.97 2.84 11.57
C ILE A 35 -4.66 4.19 11.30
N MET A 36 -5.96 4.29 11.58
CA MET A 36 -6.71 5.53 11.37
C MET A 36 -6.27 6.65 12.32
N GLU A 37 -5.92 6.35 13.58
CA GLU A 37 -5.34 7.38 14.47
C GLU A 37 -3.99 7.86 13.94
N ILE A 38 -3.12 6.96 13.47
CA ILE A 38 -1.85 7.35 12.82
C ILE A 38 -2.10 8.25 11.62
N ALA A 39 -3.10 7.94 10.78
CA ALA A 39 -3.46 8.77 9.63
C ALA A 39 -3.84 10.21 10.03
N ARG A 40 -4.59 10.35 11.13
CA ARG A 40 -4.98 11.65 11.70
C ARG A 40 -3.80 12.40 12.31
N ASP A 41 -2.95 11.70 13.06
CA ASP A 41 -1.75 12.27 13.68
C ASP A 41 -0.74 12.77 12.64
N LEU A 42 -0.65 12.10 11.48
CA LEU A 42 0.14 12.53 10.33
C LEU A 42 -0.45 13.77 9.63
N GLY A 43 -1.62 14.26 10.05
CA GLY A 43 -2.27 15.44 9.48
C GLY A 43 -2.79 15.20 8.05
N ARG A 44 -3.02 13.94 7.67
CA ARG A 44 -3.50 13.60 6.32
C ARG A 44 -4.91 14.17 6.14
N HIS A 45 -5.16 14.74 4.96
CA HIS A 45 -6.47 15.31 4.64
C HIS A 45 -7.56 14.24 4.83
N GLY A 46 -8.62 14.58 5.56
CA GLY A 46 -9.71 13.62 5.88
C GLY A 46 -9.33 12.47 6.82
N GLY A 47 -8.08 12.38 7.28
CA GLY A 47 -7.56 11.17 7.91
C GLY A 47 -7.33 10.03 6.91
N ASP A 48 -7.19 10.36 5.62
CA ASP A 48 -7.10 9.39 4.53
C ASP A 48 -5.80 8.58 4.59
N PHE A 49 -5.90 7.30 4.20
CA PHE A 49 -4.77 6.41 4.04
C PHE A 49 -4.91 5.60 2.74
N ALA A 50 -4.43 6.16 1.63
CA ALA A 50 -4.66 5.60 0.30
C ALA A 50 -3.79 4.35 0.00
N GLU A 51 -2.74 4.13 0.80
CA GLU A 51 -1.86 2.98 0.70
C GLU A 51 -2.49 1.73 1.35
N THR A 52 -2.28 0.56 0.76
CA THR A 52 -2.64 -0.72 1.38
C THR A 52 -1.69 -1.02 2.53
N ILE A 53 -2.24 -1.27 3.72
CA ILE A 53 -1.45 -1.62 4.90
C ILE A 53 -1.35 -3.12 5.03
N VAL A 54 -0.13 -3.64 5.18
CA VAL A 54 0.15 -5.06 5.44
C VAL A 54 0.81 -5.22 6.80
N TRP A 55 0.37 -6.22 7.57
CA TRP A 55 1.07 -6.61 8.80
C TRP A 55 2.26 -7.50 8.47
N GLU A 56 3.47 -6.95 8.58
CA GLU A 56 4.70 -7.70 8.29
C GLU A 56 4.89 -8.89 9.23
N ASP A 57 4.50 -8.73 10.50
CA ASP A 57 4.59 -9.76 11.54
C ASP A 57 3.47 -10.81 11.46
N GLY A 58 2.47 -10.56 10.63
CA GLY A 58 1.42 -11.52 10.25
C GLY A 58 1.62 -12.16 8.89
N THR A 59 2.74 -11.88 8.19
CA THR A 59 3.03 -12.40 6.85
C THR A 59 3.88 -13.67 6.94
N HIS A 60 3.45 -14.75 6.27
CA HIS A 60 4.15 -16.04 6.30
C HIS A 60 3.92 -16.85 5.02
N VAL A 61 4.99 -17.45 4.50
CA VAL A 61 4.92 -18.43 3.41
C VAL A 61 5.10 -19.84 3.96
N ASP A 62 4.11 -20.70 3.72
CA ASP A 62 4.15 -22.13 4.04
C ASP A 62 4.03 -22.95 2.75
N GLY A 63 5.12 -23.64 2.39
CA GLY A 63 5.25 -24.40 1.15
C GLY A 63 5.08 -23.54 -0.10
N SER A 64 3.86 -23.51 -0.65
CA SER A 64 3.50 -22.71 -1.84
C SER A 64 2.35 -21.73 -1.60
N THR A 65 1.99 -21.52 -0.33
CA THR A 65 0.88 -20.68 0.11
C THR A 65 1.41 -19.47 0.87
N LEU A 66 0.96 -18.28 0.49
CA LEU A 66 1.24 -17.02 1.19
C LEU A 66 0.03 -16.67 2.06
N TYR A 67 0.29 -16.43 3.35
CA TYR A 67 -0.66 -15.93 4.32
C TYR A 67 -0.24 -14.53 4.76
N TYR A 68 -1.18 -13.59 4.85
CA TYR A 68 -0.95 -12.23 5.31
C TYR A 68 -2.27 -11.58 5.71
N TYR A 69 -2.17 -10.48 6.46
CA TYR A 69 -3.29 -9.63 6.79
C TYR A 69 -3.06 -8.25 6.18
N GLN A 70 -4.13 -7.66 5.65
CA GLN A 70 -4.11 -6.30 5.16
C GLN A 70 -5.28 -5.48 5.70
N ALA A 71 -5.09 -4.17 5.76
CA ALA A 71 -6.15 -3.19 5.97
C ALA A 71 -6.23 -2.27 4.76
N VAL A 72 -7.46 -1.90 4.42
CA VAL A 72 -7.80 -0.99 3.33
C VAL A 72 -8.62 0.13 3.94
N HIS A 73 -8.22 1.37 3.70
CA HIS A 73 -9.06 2.52 3.98
C HIS A 73 -9.96 2.77 2.76
N GLN A 74 -11.18 2.23 2.84
CA GLN A 74 -12.12 2.16 1.72
C GLN A 74 -12.56 3.51 1.16
N GLU A 75 -12.36 4.60 1.91
CA GLU A 75 -12.76 5.94 1.49
C GLU A 75 -11.73 6.58 0.55
N SER A 76 -10.47 6.13 0.55
CA SER A 76 -9.39 6.83 -0.16
C SER A 76 -8.50 5.99 -1.07
N ASP A 77 -8.49 4.65 -0.95
CA ASP A 77 -7.57 3.78 -1.71
C ASP A 77 -7.71 3.95 -3.23
N VAL A 78 -8.93 4.19 -3.73
CA VAL A 78 -9.21 4.40 -5.16
C VAL A 78 -8.93 5.83 -5.66
N ILE A 79 -8.67 6.80 -4.78
CA ILE A 79 -8.40 8.19 -5.18
C ILE A 79 -7.19 8.29 -6.12
N PRO A 80 -6.00 7.78 -5.77
CA PRO A 80 -4.84 7.86 -6.67
C PRO A 80 -5.05 7.07 -7.96
N GLU A 81 -5.79 5.96 -7.92
CA GLU A 81 -6.11 5.14 -9.09
C GLU A 81 -6.91 5.91 -10.15
N ASN A 82 -7.88 6.73 -9.71
CA ASN A 82 -8.67 7.55 -10.62
C ASN A 82 -7.80 8.62 -11.34
N ILE A 83 -6.83 9.20 -10.64
CA ILE A 83 -5.93 10.20 -11.22
C ILE A 83 -5.04 9.57 -12.30
N ASP A 84 -4.51 8.38 -12.05
CA ASP A 84 -3.70 7.64 -13.03
C ASP A 84 -4.54 7.16 -14.21
N CYS A 85 -5.78 6.72 -13.95
CA CYS A 85 -6.74 6.34 -14.98
C CYS A 85 -7.00 7.48 -15.97
N ILE A 86 -7.20 8.71 -15.50
CA ILE A 86 -7.36 9.89 -16.36
C ILE A 86 -6.14 10.09 -17.27
N ARG A 87 -4.92 10.00 -16.72
CA ARG A 87 -3.71 10.19 -17.55
C ARG A 87 -3.54 9.09 -18.60
N SER A 88 -3.92 7.86 -18.26
CA SER A 88 -3.93 6.72 -19.16
C SER A 88 -4.96 6.90 -20.28
N MET A 89 -6.23 7.14 -19.94
CA MET A 89 -7.34 7.28 -20.90
C MET A 89 -7.15 8.46 -21.87
N MET A 90 -6.53 9.54 -21.40
CA MET A 90 -6.30 10.75 -22.18
C MET A 90 -4.93 10.74 -22.90
N GLU A 91 -4.18 9.65 -22.80
CA GLU A 91 -2.83 9.49 -23.35
C GLU A 91 -1.84 10.60 -22.94
N ILE A 92 -2.04 11.21 -21.76
CA ILE A 92 -1.23 12.32 -21.24
C ILE A 92 0.14 11.83 -20.76
N GLU A 93 0.20 10.64 -20.18
CA GLU A 93 1.43 9.98 -19.74
C GLU A 93 1.38 8.51 -20.17
N LYS A 94 2.39 8.09 -20.94
CA LYS A 94 2.48 6.72 -21.50
C LYS A 94 3.23 5.76 -20.57
N ASP A 95 4.03 6.30 -19.64
CA ASP A 95 4.75 5.54 -18.63
C ASP A 95 3.93 5.50 -17.34
N ALA A 96 3.34 4.34 -17.05
CA ALA A 96 2.53 4.12 -15.85
C ALA A 96 3.29 4.48 -14.56
N SER A 97 4.59 4.18 -14.49
CA SER A 97 5.40 4.47 -13.29
C SER A 97 5.61 5.98 -13.11
N LYS A 98 5.69 6.75 -14.21
CA LYS A 98 5.72 8.22 -14.12
C LYS A 98 4.39 8.79 -13.65
N SER A 99 3.26 8.24 -14.11
CA SER A 99 1.93 8.67 -13.65
C SER A 99 1.78 8.45 -12.15
N ILE A 100 2.07 7.23 -11.69
CA ILE A 100 1.98 6.83 -10.27
C ILE A 100 2.83 7.77 -9.41
N ARG A 101 4.13 7.93 -9.73
CA ARG A 101 5.03 8.83 -8.98
C ARG A 101 4.54 10.28 -8.96
N LYS A 102 3.90 10.75 -10.05
CA LYS A 102 3.35 12.11 -10.12
C LYS A 102 2.12 12.25 -9.24
N THR A 103 1.25 11.25 -9.21
CA THR A 103 0.07 11.19 -8.32
C THR A 103 0.50 11.14 -6.86
N ASP A 104 1.36 10.20 -6.51
CA ASP A 104 1.83 9.96 -5.14
C ASP A 104 2.46 11.22 -4.56
N ARG A 105 3.36 11.87 -5.32
CA ARG A 105 3.97 13.13 -4.93
C ARG A 105 2.94 14.25 -4.71
N SER A 106 1.94 14.33 -5.57
CA SER A 106 0.90 15.39 -5.49
C SER A 106 -0.01 15.20 -4.29
N LEU A 107 -0.25 13.95 -3.88
CA LEU A 107 -1.10 13.59 -2.75
C LEU A 107 -0.34 13.43 -1.43
N GLY A 108 0.99 13.58 -1.45
CA GLY A 108 1.83 13.37 -0.26
C GLY A 108 1.89 11.90 0.19
N LEU A 109 1.68 10.96 -0.73
CA LEU A 109 1.86 9.54 -0.45
C LEU A 109 3.36 9.23 -0.39
N VAL A 110 3.74 8.38 0.55
CA VAL A 110 5.14 7.98 0.80
C VAL A 110 5.42 6.64 0.14
#